data_AF-A0A4W4HKU6-F1
#
_entry.id   AF-A0A4W4HKU6-F1
#
_cell.length_a   1.000
_cell.length_b   1.000
_cell.length_c   1.000
_cell.angle_alpha   90.00
_cell.angle_beta   90.00
_cell.angle_gamma   90.00
#
_symmetry.space_group_name_H-M   'P 1'
#
loop_
_entity.id
_entity.type
_entity.pdbx_description
1 polymer ?
#
loop_
_entity_poly.entity_id
_entity_poly.type
_entity_poly.pdbx_seq_one_letter_code
_entity_poly.pdbx_strand_id
1 'polypeptide(L)'
;MKTYCTVVIALLLFAFCSQTLTETSHEPNKCCFSYFKSRIPELFVRSSKLEICANPTQLWVQKLMNVIKTRMQSVPVTTASSGDITP
;
A
#
# COMPACT_ATOMS: atom_id res chain seq x y z
N MET A 1 -20.15 23.44 30.04
CA MET A 1 -20.60 23.17 28.65
C MET A 1 -19.51 23.46 27.61
N LYS A 2 -18.80 24.60 27.67
CA LYS A 2 -17.72 24.92 26.71
C LYS A 2 -16.53 23.94 26.71
N THR A 3 -16.08 23.48 27.88
CA THR A 3 -14.94 22.55 28.02
C THR A 3 -15.18 21.18 27.39
N TYR A 4 -16.42 20.69 27.46
CA TYR A 4 -16.78 19.41 26.85
C TYR A 4 -16.66 19.45 25.31
N CYS A 5 -17.12 20.53 24.68
CA CYS A 5 -16.99 20.71 23.24
C CYS A 5 -15.52 20.70 22.80
N THR A 6 -14.63 21.35 23.56
CA THR A 6 -13.19 21.37 23.26
C THR A 6 -12.56 19.97 23.32
N VAL A 7 -12.93 19.17 24.33
CA VAL A 7 -12.42 17.81 24.48
C VAL A 7 -12.92 16.91 23.35
N VAL A 8 -14.20 17.02 22.97
CA VAL A 8 -14.77 16.23 21.86
C VAL A 8 -14.08 16.56 20.53
N ILE A 9 -13.86 17.84 20.23
CA ILE A 9 -13.17 18.25 19.00
C ILE A 9 -11.72 17.73 18.99
N ALA A 10 -11.01 17.82 20.11
CA ALA A 10 -9.64 17.31 20.21
C ALA A 10 -9.57 15.79 19.99
N LEU A 11 -10.50 15.02 20.56
CA LEU A 11 -10.57 13.56 20.37
C LEU A 11 -10.90 13.18 18.92
N LEU A 12 -11.81 13.91 18.27
CA LEU A 12 -12.16 13.69 16.86
C LEU A 12 -10.98 13.98 15.93
N LEU A 13 -10.25 15.06 16.18
CA LEU A 13 -9.05 15.39 15.40
C LEU A 13 -7.97 14.31 15.57
N PHE A 14 -7.74 13.82 16.79
CA PHE A 14 -6.75 12.75 17.03
C PHE A 14 -7.11 11.44 16.30
N ALA A 15 -8.39 11.05 16.32
CA ALA A 15 -8.87 9.87 15.61
C ALA A 15 -8.81 10.03 14.08
N PHE A 16 -9.04 11.24 13.57
CA PHE A 16 -8.92 11.56 12.15
C PHE A 16 -7.46 11.60 11.69
N CYS A 17 -6.57 12.20 12.50
CA CYS A 17 -5.12 12.20 12.26
C CYS A 17 -4.56 10.76 12.22
N SER A 18 -5.08 9.84 13.02
CA SER A 18 -4.66 8.44 12.99
C SER A 18 -4.99 7.75 11.66
N GLN A 19 -6.05 8.19 10.97
CA GLN A 19 -6.47 7.66 9.66
C GLN A 19 -5.69 8.31 8.50
N THR A 20 -5.23 9.56 8.67
CA THR A 20 -4.48 10.29 7.64
C THR A 20 -2.96 10.13 7.77
N LEU A 21 -2.43 9.88 8.97
CA LEU A 21 -0.98 9.69 9.21
C LEU A 21 -0.46 8.32 8.73
N THR A 22 -1.34 7.38 8.40
CA THR A 22 -0.95 6.12 7.73
C THR A 22 -0.55 6.30 6.25
N GLU A 23 -0.55 7.53 5.72
CA GLU A 23 -0.29 7.82 4.30
C GLU A 23 1.20 7.99 3.93
N THR A 24 2.13 8.10 4.90
CA THR A 24 3.52 8.53 4.61
C THR A 24 4.65 7.59 5.05
N SER A 25 4.37 6.42 5.63
CA SER A 25 5.41 5.51 6.11
C SER A 25 5.59 4.28 5.19
N HIS A 26 6.25 4.47 4.05
CA HIS A 26 7.12 3.46 3.41
C HIS A 26 6.65 1.97 3.37
N GLU A 27 5.35 1.69 3.24
CA GLU A 27 4.74 0.34 3.09
C GLU A 27 3.29 0.55 2.54
N PRO A 28 2.68 -0.37 1.77
CA PRO A 28 1.80 -0.02 0.65
C PRO A 28 0.53 0.72 1.07
N ASN A 29 0.37 1.93 0.53
CA ASN A 29 -0.65 2.94 0.86
C ASN A 29 -2.09 2.60 0.41
N LYS A 30 -2.42 1.31 0.23
CA LYS A 30 -3.75 0.87 -0.21
C LYS A 30 -4.21 -0.35 0.58
N CYS A 31 -5.13 -0.12 1.51
CA CYS A 31 -5.86 -1.20 2.17
C CYS A 31 -6.94 -1.76 1.23
N CYS A 32 -7.07 -3.07 1.19
CA CYS A 32 -8.03 -3.76 0.35
C CYS A 32 -9.28 -4.14 1.15
N PHE A 33 -10.46 -3.62 0.75
CA PHE A 33 -11.73 -4.00 1.38
C PHE A 33 -12.23 -5.39 0.93
N SER A 34 -11.78 -5.83 -0.25
CA SER A 34 -12.07 -7.16 -0.80
C SER A 34 -10.90 -7.68 -1.62
N TYR A 35 -10.82 -9.01 -1.74
CA TYR A 35 -9.75 -9.70 -2.46
C TYR A 35 -10.30 -10.57 -3.58
N PHE A 36 -9.57 -10.60 -4.70
CA PHE A 36 -9.86 -11.53 -5.78
C PHE A 36 -9.59 -12.98 -5.35
N LYS A 37 -10.64 -13.81 -5.40
CA LYS A 37 -10.53 -15.25 -5.06
C LYS A 37 -10.00 -16.10 -6.22
N SER A 38 -10.27 -15.68 -7.46
CA SER A 38 -9.85 -16.40 -8.68
C SER A 38 -8.39 -16.13 -9.04
N ARG A 39 -7.73 -17.14 -9.63
CA ARG A 39 -6.33 -17.03 -10.05
C ARG A 39 -6.21 -16.02 -11.19
N ILE A 40 -5.26 -15.09 -11.04
CA ILE A 40 -4.97 -14.07 -12.05
C ILE A 40 -3.81 -14.55 -12.92
N PRO A 41 -3.95 -14.55 -14.26
CA PRO A 41 -2.87 -14.92 -15.16
C PRO A 41 -1.69 -13.95 -15.06
N GLU A 42 -0.46 -14.47 -15.11
CA GLU A 42 0.77 -13.65 -15.03
C GLU A 42 0.86 -12.56 -16.10
N LEU A 43 0.29 -12.83 -17.29
CA LEU A 43 0.23 -11.89 -18.41
C LEU A 43 -0.59 -10.64 -18.07
N PHE A 44 -1.62 -10.78 -17.23
CA PHE A 44 -2.48 -9.69 -16.82
C PHE A 44 -1.78 -8.77 -15.81
N VAL A 45 -0.98 -9.34 -14.90
CA VAL A 45 -0.18 -8.57 -13.93
C VAL A 45 0.86 -7.67 -14.63
N ARG A 46 1.40 -8.12 -15.76
CA ARG A 46 2.42 -7.38 -16.52
C ARG A 46 1.83 -6.31 -17.43
N SER A 47 0.70 -6.59 -18.06
CA SER A 47 0.16 -5.76 -19.15
C SER A 47 -0.86 -4.71 -18.69
N SER A 48 -1.47 -4.91 -17.53
CA SER A 48 -2.54 -4.05 -17.04
C SER A 48 -1.97 -3.04 -16.06
N LYS A 49 -2.17 -1.73 -16.32
CA LYS A 49 -1.98 -0.66 -15.32
C LYS A 49 -3.09 -0.69 -14.25
N LEU A 50 -3.62 -1.88 -13.97
CA LEU A 50 -4.75 -2.12 -13.09
C LEU A 50 -4.20 -2.62 -11.76
N GLU A 51 -4.49 -1.89 -10.69
CA GLU A 51 -4.16 -2.31 -9.33
C GLU A 51 -5.25 -3.25 -8.82
N ILE A 52 -4.83 -4.43 -8.37
CA ILE A 52 -5.71 -5.52 -7.95
C ILE A 52 -5.33 -6.00 -6.55
N CYS A 53 -6.33 -6.19 -5.71
CA CYS A 53 -6.16 -6.72 -4.37
C CYS A 53 -6.15 -8.25 -4.38
N ALA A 54 -5.02 -8.86 -4.01
CA ALA A 54 -4.85 -10.30 -3.89
C ALA A 54 -4.57 -10.71 -2.44
N ASN A 55 -5.21 -11.77 -1.96
CA ASN A 55 -5.03 -12.23 -0.58
C ASN A 55 -3.70 -13.03 -0.43
N PRO A 56 -2.77 -12.63 0.46
CA PRO A 56 -1.45 -13.25 0.59
C PRO A 56 -1.49 -14.71 1.09
N THR A 57 -2.58 -15.13 1.72
CA THR A 57 -2.77 -16.50 2.22
C THR A 57 -3.09 -17.49 1.09
N GLN A 58 -3.47 -17.00 -0.10
CA GLN A 58 -3.79 -17.85 -1.23
C GLN A 58 -2.52 -18.42 -1.88
N LEU A 59 -2.49 -19.75 -2.11
CA LEU A 59 -1.33 -20.44 -2.67
C LEU A 59 -0.90 -19.91 -4.06
N TRP A 60 -1.87 -19.51 -4.89
CA TRP A 60 -1.57 -18.95 -6.21
C TRP A 60 -0.89 -17.57 -6.12
N VAL A 61 -1.22 -16.78 -5.09
CA VAL A 61 -0.62 -15.45 -4.84
C VAL A 61 0.82 -15.61 -4.40
N GLN A 62 1.10 -16.56 -3.50
CA GLN A 62 2.46 -16.86 -3.06
C GLN A 62 3.34 -17.32 -4.23
N LYS A 63 2.84 -18.23 -5.07
CA LYS A 63 3.55 -18.67 -6.28
C LYS A 63 3.83 -17.51 -7.23
N LEU A 64 2.84 -16.66 -7.47
CA LEU A 64 2.97 -15.48 -8.32
C LEU A 64 4.02 -14.50 -7.77
N MET A 65 4.00 -14.22 -6.47
CA MET A 65 4.95 -13.30 -5.85
C MET A 65 6.40 -13.80 -5.94
N ASN A 66 6.61 -15.12 -5.83
CA ASN A 66 7.93 -15.73 -6.04
C ASN A 66 8.41 -15.52 -7.49
N VAL A 67 7.55 -15.78 -8.49
CA VAL A 67 7.89 -15.57 -9.90
C VAL A 67 8.23 -14.11 -10.17
N ILE A 68 7.47 -13.16 -9.61
CA ILE A 68 7.74 -11.72 -9.77
C ILE A 68 9.06 -11.33 -9.09
N LYS A 69 9.31 -11.77 -7.85
CA LYS A 69 10.54 -11.48 -7.10
C LYS A 69 11.79 -11.94 -7.86
N THR A 70 11.76 -13.16 -8.37
CA THR A 70 12.87 -13.70 -9.17
C THR A 70 13.12 -12.86 -10.43
N ARG A 71 12.08 -12.31 -11.06
CA ARG A 71 12.21 -11.46 -12.24
C ARG A 71 12.60 -10.01 -11.93
N MET A 72 12.21 -9.46 -10.78
CA MET A 72 12.64 -8.12 -10.35
C MET A 72 14.12 -8.08 -9.96
N GLN A 73 14.64 -9.14 -9.32
CA GLN A 73 16.05 -9.22 -8.94
C GLN A 73 17.01 -9.27 -10.14
N SER A 74 16.54 -9.64 -11.33
CA SER A 74 17.34 -9.58 -12.56
C SER A 74 17.40 -8.19 -13.21
N VAL A 75 16.65 -7.20 -12.69
CA VAL A 75 16.70 -5.81 -13.18
C VAL A 75 17.66 -5.02 -12.30
N PRO A 76 18.73 -4.43 -12.84
CA PRO A 76 19.61 -3.57 -12.05
C PRO A 76 18.80 -2.39 -11.49
N VAL A 77 18.73 -2.30 -10.16
CA VAL A 77 18.10 -1.18 -9.45
C VAL A 77 19.03 0.02 -9.57
N THR A 78 18.78 0.90 -10.53
CA THR A 78 19.40 2.22 -10.54
C THR A 78 18.70 3.08 -9.48
N THR A 79 19.21 3.05 -8.25
CA THR A 79 18.78 3.97 -7.19
C THR A 79 19.18 5.39 -7.56
N ALA A 80 18.25 6.14 -8.16
CA ALA A 80 18.31 7.60 -8.19
C ALA A 80 17.85 8.12 -6.81
N SER A 81 18.81 8.28 -5.91
CA SER A 81 18.63 9.02 -4.66
C SER A 81 18.59 10.52 -4.98
N SER A 82 17.40 11.08 -5.21
CA SER A 82 17.21 12.54 -5.19
C SER A 82 17.06 12.99 -3.74
N GLY A 83 18.18 13.36 -3.13
CA GLY A 83 18.14 14.33 -2.05
C GLY A 83 17.95 15.71 -2.67
N ASP A 84 16.81 16.34 -2.40
CA ASP A 84 16.64 17.78 -2.62
C ASP A 84 16.18 18.40 -1.30
N ILE A 85 17.16 18.98 -0.62
CA ILE A 85 16.99 19.98 0.43
C ILE A 85 16.92 21.32 -0.30
N THR A 86 15.97 22.20 0.05
CA THR A 86 16.11 23.68 0.04
C THR A 86 14.76 24.37 0.28
N PRO A 87 14.74 25.66 0.66
CA PRO A 87 15.18 26.25 1.92
C PRO A 87 14.01 26.78 2.78
#